data_AF-A0A1W9H121-F1
#
_entry.id   AF-A0A1W9H121-F1
#
_cell.length_a   1.000
_cell.length_b   1.000
_cell.length_c   1.000
_cell.angle_alpha   90.00
_cell.angle_beta   90.00
_cell.angle_gamma   90.00
#
_symmetry.space_group_name_H-M   'P 1'
#
loop_
_entity.id
_entity.type
_entity.pdbx_description
1 polymer ?
#
loop_
_entity_poly.entity_id
_entity_poly.type
_entity_poly.pdbx_seq_one_letter_code
_entity_poly.pdbx_strand_id
1 'polypeptide(L)'
;MRSPYLSLLHDFFPRRLQQWLGPLAAAALLALVLGGALIWSGALDLAASVPHPAGWATLLHYTFQRSTAFHARGLAPPPDIDSAALIQKGAVHYDRACSHCHSIPGRGQNVVALAMRPQPQYLPQVAGDFTAPELFWIIKHGVKYSAMPAWPVQNRDDEVWALAAFVKQLPRMSADRYRQLVGGDLPGALPPFPPGQVRPIPYRPDIDTPDASEQRIERPVYGFGDAGADAGVGQGCIACHGVDGAGRPGGAFPNIALLTEQQIAGALTGYASGARSSGFMQAVATNLTPAQIAGLARYYAAQPKRQAEPLAPPAELRALGATIASRGDAAREVDACASCHEYIVAVEKAYPNINGQNWRYMRDQLKLFRAGVRGGTGRDNPMYAAARHLSDREIDAVALFYASRPPNAPRPPLASGE
;
A
#
# COMPACT_ATOMS: atom_id res chain seq x y z
N MET A 1 -35.68 -52.35 43.44
CA MET A 1 -34.49 -52.34 42.56
C MET A 1 -33.99 -50.91 42.47
N ARG A 2 -32.89 -50.56 43.15
CA ARG A 2 -32.26 -49.24 43.03
C ARG A 2 -31.51 -49.21 41.70
N SER A 3 -31.75 -48.18 40.88
CA SER A 3 -31.16 -48.06 39.55
C SER A 3 -29.63 -47.96 39.65
N PRO A 4 -28.86 -48.89 39.04
CA PRO A 4 -27.40 -48.88 39.09
C PRO A 4 -26.76 -47.66 38.41
N TYR A 5 -27.53 -46.91 37.60
CA TYR A 5 -27.06 -45.71 36.91
C TYR A 5 -26.84 -44.50 37.83
N LEU A 6 -27.51 -44.43 39.00
CA LEU A 6 -27.32 -43.34 39.96
C LEU A 6 -26.08 -43.52 40.86
N SER A 7 -25.46 -44.71 40.87
CA SER A 7 -24.25 -45.00 41.66
C SER A 7 -22.97 -44.50 40.97
N LEU A 8 -22.90 -44.56 39.64
CA LEU A 8 -21.70 -44.20 38.88
C LEU A 8 -21.36 -42.71 38.92
N LEU A 9 -22.37 -41.83 38.91
CA LEU A 9 -22.17 -40.39 39.07
C LEU A 9 -21.75 -40.00 40.50
N HIS A 10 -22.05 -40.85 41.49
CA HIS A 10 -21.79 -40.60 42.90
C HIS A 10 -20.33 -40.94 43.32
N ASP A 11 -19.65 -41.76 42.51
CA ASP A 11 -18.25 -42.15 42.72
C ASP A 11 -17.27 -41.37 41.83
N PHE A 12 -17.74 -40.78 40.72
CA PHE A 12 -16.88 -40.05 39.78
C PHE A 12 -16.64 -38.59 40.15
N PHE A 13 -17.54 -37.95 40.92
CA PHE A 13 -17.44 -36.52 41.25
C PHE A 13 -16.98 -36.31 42.71
N PRO A 14 -15.81 -35.68 42.95
CA PRO A 14 -15.29 -35.45 44.29
C PRO A 14 -16.25 -34.65 45.19
N ARG A 15 -16.42 -35.13 46.44
CA ARG A 15 -17.38 -34.59 47.43
C ARG A 15 -16.90 -33.32 48.14
N ARG A 16 -15.60 -32.99 48.07
CA ARG A 16 -15.00 -31.81 48.72
C ARG A 16 -14.19 -30.99 47.72
N LEU A 17 -14.29 -29.66 47.79
CA LEU A 17 -13.58 -28.73 46.91
C LEU A 17 -12.06 -28.99 46.85
N GLN A 18 -11.46 -29.41 47.96
CA GLN A 18 -10.02 -29.75 48.05
C GLN A 18 -9.60 -30.92 47.16
N GLN A 19 -10.52 -31.85 46.84
CA GLN A 19 -10.24 -32.99 45.97
C GLN A 19 -10.18 -32.59 44.48
N TRP A 20 -10.66 -31.39 44.12
CA TRP A 20 -10.54 -30.83 42.78
C TRP A 20 -9.21 -30.10 42.55
N LEU A 21 -8.49 -29.71 43.60
CA LEU A 21 -7.26 -28.92 43.50
C LEU A 21 -6.15 -29.66 42.73
N GLY A 22 -5.94 -30.95 43.01
CA GLY A 22 -4.95 -31.78 42.32
C GLY A 22 -5.23 -31.93 40.82
N PRO A 23 -6.42 -32.39 40.42
CA PRO A 23 -6.82 -32.49 39.01
C PRO A 23 -6.77 -31.14 38.27
N LEU A 24 -7.24 -30.05 38.88
CA LEU A 24 -7.18 -28.71 38.27
C LEU A 24 -5.73 -28.22 38.10
N ALA A 25 -4.86 -28.46 39.09
CA ALA A 25 -3.45 -28.12 39.00
C ALA A 25 -2.73 -28.92 37.91
N ALA A 26 -3.00 -30.24 37.82
CA ALA A 26 -2.46 -31.08 36.77
C ALA A 26 -2.95 -30.67 35.38
N ALA A 27 -4.24 -30.35 35.22
CA ALA A 27 -4.79 -29.85 33.97
C ALA A 27 -4.19 -28.49 33.58
N ALA A 28 -4.01 -27.57 34.54
CA ALA A 28 -3.36 -26.29 34.31
C ALA A 28 -1.89 -26.46 33.89
N LEU A 29 -1.14 -27.35 34.54
CA LEU A 29 0.25 -27.66 34.17
C LEU A 29 0.32 -28.25 32.77
N LEU A 30 -0.56 -29.20 32.45
CA LEU A 30 -0.63 -29.79 31.12
C LEU A 30 -0.94 -28.73 30.06
N ALA A 31 -1.89 -27.83 30.32
CA ALA A 31 -2.20 -26.73 29.41
C ALA A 31 -1.01 -25.78 29.21
N LEU A 32 -0.26 -25.46 30.27
CA LEU A 32 0.96 -24.65 30.19
C LEU A 32 2.06 -25.35 29.38
N VAL A 33 2.28 -26.65 29.60
CA VAL A 33 3.28 -27.43 28.86
C VAL A 33 2.90 -27.52 27.38
N LEU A 34 1.63 -27.83 27.07
CA LEU A 34 1.15 -27.91 25.70
C LEU A 34 1.20 -26.54 25.00
N GLY A 35 0.77 -25.47 25.67
CA GLY A 35 0.86 -24.11 25.15
C GLY A 35 2.29 -23.65 24.94
N GLY A 36 3.19 -23.95 25.88
CA GLY A 36 4.61 -23.66 25.77
C GLY A 36 5.27 -24.42 24.62
N ALA A 37 4.95 -25.70 24.44
CA ALA A 37 5.43 -26.51 23.32
C ALA A 37 4.94 -25.97 21.97
N LEU A 38 3.68 -25.52 21.88
CA LEU A 38 3.10 -24.95 20.66
C LEU A 38 3.76 -23.61 20.28
N ILE A 39 4.05 -22.75 21.27
CA ILE A 39 4.81 -21.51 21.05
C ILE A 39 6.24 -21.83 20.62
N TRP A 40 6.90 -22.74 21.34
CA TRP A 40 8.29 -23.12 21.08
C TRP A 40 8.47 -23.79 19.72
N SER A 41 7.49 -24.55 19.24
CA SER A 41 7.58 -25.24 17.94
C SER A 41 7.46 -24.29 16.74
N GLY A 42 7.06 -23.03 16.95
CA GLY A 42 6.79 -22.09 15.86
C GLY A 42 5.58 -22.47 14.99
N ALA A 43 4.72 -23.37 15.48
CA ALA A 43 3.54 -23.82 14.72
C ALA A 43 2.42 -22.76 14.68
N LEU A 44 2.50 -21.74 15.53
CA LEU A 44 1.60 -20.58 15.48
C LEU A 44 2.06 -19.62 14.38
N ASP A 45 1.31 -19.58 13.28
CA ASP A 45 1.52 -18.59 12.23
C ASP A 45 1.02 -17.22 12.71
N LEU A 46 1.95 -16.27 12.80
CA LEU A 46 1.69 -14.87 13.16
C LEU A 46 1.77 -13.93 11.94
N ALA A 47 1.79 -14.46 10.73
CA ALA A 47 1.82 -13.67 9.51
C ALA A 47 0.52 -12.86 9.36
N ALA A 48 0.65 -11.53 9.26
CA ALA A 48 -0.49 -10.63 9.04
C ALA A 48 -1.18 -10.82 7.67
N SER A 49 -0.55 -11.59 6.76
CA SER A 49 -1.14 -12.00 5.49
C SER A 49 -2.13 -13.16 5.61
N VAL A 50 -2.18 -13.84 6.76
CA VAL A 50 -3.11 -14.95 7.02
C VAL A 50 -4.34 -14.42 7.76
N PRO A 51 -5.57 -14.65 7.25
CA PRO A 51 -6.78 -14.23 7.93
C PRO A 51 -6.94 -14.90 9.30
N HIS A 52 -7.52 -14.17 10.26
CA HIS A 52 -7.97 -14.79 11.50
C HIS A 52 -9.09 -15.81 11.23
N PRO A 53 -9.29 -16.78 12.13
CA PRO A 53 -10.46 -17.66 12.09
C PRO A 53 -11.77 -16.86 12.03
N ALA A 54 -12.79 -17.43 11.38
CA ALA A 54 -14.12 -16.82 11.30
C ALA A 54 -14.67 -16.45 12.69
N GLY A 55 -15.31 -15.28 12.79
CA GLY A 55 -15.86 -14.76 14.04
C GLY A 55 -14.85 -14.15 15.01
N TRP A 56 -13.54 -14.33 14.79
CA TRP A 56 -12.51 -13.75 15.66
C TRP A 56 -12.53 -12.22 15.63
N ALA A 57 -12.70 -11.63 14.44
CA ALA A 57 -12.83 -10.19 14.28
C ALA A 57 -14.04 -9.63 15.05
N THR A 58 -15.19 -10.32 14.99
CA THR A 58 -16.41 -9.96 15.71
C THR A 58 -16.21 -10.00 17.23
N LEU A 59 -15.58 -11.05 17.74
CA LEU A 59 -15.25 -11.16 19.17
C LEU A 59 -14.33 -10.01 19.61
N LEU A 60 -13.24 -9.78 18.88
CA LEU A 60 -12.29 -8.71 19.20
C LEU A 60 -12.95 -7.33 19.14
N HIS A 61 -13.79 -7.07 18.13
CA HIS A 61 -14.49 -5.80 17.99
C HIS A 61 -15.50 -5.58 19.13
N TYR A 62 -16.26 -6.62 19.49
CA TYR A 62 -17.16 -6.56 20.65
C TYR A 62 -16.39 -6.29 21.95
N THR A 63 -15.28 -7.00 22.20
CA THR A 63 -14.43 -6.76 23.37
C THR A 63 -13.89 -5.33 23.39
N PHE A 64 -13.43 -4.81 22.24
CA PHE A 64 -13.00 -3.43 22.09
C PHE A 64 -14.10 -2.43 22.48
N GLN A 65 -15.31 -2.57 21.92
CA GLN A 65 -16.43 -1.69 22.23
C GLN A 65 -16.80 -1.72 23.72
N ARG A 66 -16.88 -2.91 24.32
CA ARG A 66 -17.21 -3.07 25.76
C ARG A 66 -16.13 -2.47 26.66
N SER A 67 -14.85 -2.66 26.31
CA SER A 67 -13.72 -2.08 27.05
C SER A 67 -13.74 -0.56 26.99
N THR A 68 -13.88 0.00 25.79
CA THR A 68 -13.95 1.46 25.57
C THR A 68 -15.12 2.07 26.34
N ALA A 69 -16.32 1.50 26.22
CA ALA A 69 -17.50 1.98 26.94
C ALA A 69 -17.38 1.85 28.46
N PHE A 70 -16.61 0.90 28.97
CA PHE A 70 -16.33 0.77 30.41
C PHE A 70 -15.41 1.89 30.90
N HIS A 71 -14.31 2.11 30.21
CA HIS A 71 -13.29 3.07 30.64
C HIS A 71 -13.67 4.52 30.36
N ALA A 72 -14.57 4.79 29.42
CA ALA A 72 -15.02 6.14 29.10
C ALA A 72 -16.04 6.74 30.10
N ARG A 73 -16.64 5.95 31.02
CA ARG A 73 -17.78 6.38 31.86
C ARG A 73 -17.52 7.57 32.77
N GLY A 74 -16.27 7.77 33.18
CA GLY A 74 -15.86 8.86 34.08
C GLY A 74 -15.25 10.05 33.38
N LEU A 75 -15.16 10.03 32.04
CA LEU A 75 -14.51 11.10 31.29
C LEU A 75 -15.53 12.20 30.97
N ALA A 76 -15.24 13.41 31.45
CA ALA A 76 -16.01 14.60 31.15
C ALA A 76 -15.34 15.38 30.00
N PRO A 77 -16.02 15.58 28.86
CA PRO A 77 -15.54 16.49 27.83
C PRO A 77 -15.40 17.92 28.39
N PRO A 78 -14.45 18.71 27.89
CA PRO A 78 -14.36 20.12 28.26
C PRO A 78 -15.62 20.88 27.80
N PRO A 79 -16.02 21.97 28.49
CA PRO A 79 -17.24 22.72 28.16
C PRO A 79 -17.26 23.28 26.73
N ASP A 80 -16.09 23.52 26.15
CA ASP A 80 -15.88 24.06 24.80
C ASP A 80 -15.62 22.97 23.75
N ILE A 81 -16.03 21.71 24.00
CA ILE A 81 -15.80 20.56 23.10
C ILE A 81 -16.31 20.80 21.67
N ASP A 82 -17.38 21.58 21.51
CA ASP A 82 -17.97 21.91 20.20
C ASP A 82 -17.47 23.25 19.62
N SER A 83 -16.46 23.87 20.25
CA SER A 83 -15.93 25.16 19.77
C SER A 83 -15.20 25.02 18.43
N ALA A 84 -15.36 26.01 17.57
CA ALA A 84 -14.73 26.03 16.26
C ALA A 84 -13.18 25.92 16.34
N ALA A 85 -12.58 26.58 17.34
CA ALA A 85 -11.14 26.58 17.55
C ALA A 85 -10.61 25.18 17.93
N LEU A 86 -11.30 24.49 18.85
CA LEU A 86 -10.90 23.16 19.28
C LEU A 86 -11.05 22.12 18.16
N ILE A 87 -12.14 22.21 17.40
CA ILE A 87 -12.37 21.38 16.20
C ILE A 87 -11.29 21.64 15.14
N GLN A 88 -10.91 22.90 14.91
CA GLN A 88 -9.85 23.24 13.96
C GLN A 88 -8.48 22.70 14.39
N LYS A 89 -8.13 22.84 15.69
CA LYS A 89 -6.91 22.25 16.26
C LYS A 89 -6.85 20.74 16.03
N GLY A 90 -7.97 20.05 16.25
CA GLY A 90 -8.12 18.62 15.97
C GLY A 90 -7.99 18.29 14.48
N ALA A 91 -8.61 19.07 13.60
CA ALA A 91 -8.61 18.86 12.16
C ALA A 91 -7.18 18.83 11.58
N VAL A 92 -6.38 19.84 11.92
CA VAL A 92 -5.00 19.96 11.44
C VAL A 92 -4.14 18.78 11.90
N HIS A 93 -4.29 18.36 13.16
CA HIS A 93 -3.53 17.21 13.67
C HIS A 93 -4.00 15.90 13.01
N TYR A 94 -5.32 15.71 12.90
CA TYR A 94 -5.89 14.53 12.26
C TYR A 94 -5.39 14.36 10.83
N ASP A 95 -5.35 15.43 10.04
CA ASP A 95 -4.86 15.40 8.66
C ASP A 95 -3.43 14.86 8.58
N ARG A 96 -2.55 15.31 9.48
CA ARG A 96 -1.13 14.95 9.47
C ARG A 96 -0.83 13.57 10.05
N ALA A 97 -1.60 13.14 11.06
CA ALA A 97 -1.24 11.95 11.86
C ALA A 97 -2.21 10.77 11.72
N CYS A 98 -3.50 11.02 11.50
CA CYS A 98 -4.54 9.99 11.55
C CYS A 98 -5.09 9.64 10.17
N SER A 99 -5.16 10.64 9.28
CA SER A 99 -5.81 10.54 7.97
C SER A 99 -5.15 9.52 7.04
N HIS A 100 -3.87 9.19 7.26
CA HIS A 100 -3.21 8.17 6.47
C HIS A 100 -3.92 6.81 6.62
N CYS A 101 -4.23 6.38 7.85
CA CYS A 101 -4.89 5.09 8.09
C CYS A 101 -6.43 5.18 8.06
N HIS A 102 -6.98 6.27 8.59
CA HIS A 102 -8.43 6.43 8.79
C HIS A 102 -9.14 7.24 7.70
N SER A 103 -8.37 7.83 6.79
CA SER A 103 -8.82 8.68 5.67
C SER A 103 -9.62 9.93 6.07
N ILE A 104 -10.19 10.65 5.12
CA ILE A 104 -10.96 11.89 5.29
C ILE A 104 -12.24 11.81 4.47
N PRO A 105 -13.22 12.73 4.67
CA PRO A 105 -14.41 12.77 3.84
C PRO A 105 -14.07 12.97 2.36
N GLY A 106 -14.63 12.11 1.50
CA GLY A 106 -14.39 12.15 0.06
C GLY A 106 -13.07 11.51 -0.39
N ARG A 107 -12.41 10.71 0.46
CA ARG A 107 -11.18 9.98 0.16
C ARG A 107 -11.27 8.55 0.67
N GLY A 108 -11.01 7.54 -0.16
CA GLY A 108 -10.92 6.15 0.31
C GLY A 108 -9.69 5.88 1.18
N GLN A 109 -9.68 4.77 1.93
CA GLN A 109 -8.50 4.40 2.71
C GLN A 109 -7.37 3.87 1.80
N ASN A 110 -6.12 4.15 2.19
CA ASN A 110 -4.95 3.71 1.41
C ASN A 110 -4.76 2.19 1.47
N VAL A 111 -4.08 1.61 0.48
CA VAL A 111 -3.91 0.15 0.37
C VAL A 111 -3.11 -0.51 1.51
N VAL A 112 -2.18 0.22 2.13
CA VAL A 112 -1.47 -0.26 3.33
C VAL A 112 -2.43 -0.37 4.49
N ALA A 113 -3.27 0.65 4.71
CA ALA A 113 -4.31 0.62 5.74
C ALA A 113 -5.27 -0.55 5.51
N LEU A 114 -5.71 -0.79 4.28
CA LEU A 114 -6.60 -1.93 3.95
C LEU A 114 -5.91 -3.30 4.12
N ALA A 115 -4.59 -3.36 4.02
CA ALA A 115 -3.81 -4.58 4.26
C ALA A 115 -3.51 -4.84 5.75
N MET A 116 -3.77 -3.88 6.66
CA MET A 116 -3.55 -4.08 8.09
C MET A 116 -4.51 -5.10 8.69
N ARG A 117 -4.04 -5.83 9.71
CA ARG A 117 -4.84 -6.76 10.52
C ARG A 117 -4.59 -6.45 12.01
N PRO A 118 -5.60 -5.97 12.76
CA PRO A 118 -6.94 -5.59 12.30
C PRO A 118 -6.90 -4.37 11.37
N GLN A 119 -7.89 -4.28 10.48
CA GLN A 119 -7.99 -3.17 9.53
C GLN A 119 -8.53 -1.91 10.22
N PRO A 120 -7.86 -0.74 10.10
CA PRO A 120 -8.39 0.52 10.61
C PRO A 120 -9.72 0.84 9.92
N GLN A 121 -10.67 1.38 10.67
CA GLN A 121 -11.97 1.77 10.14
C GLN A 121 -11.89 3.11 9.39
N TYR A 122 -12.77 3.27 8.39
CA TYR A 122 -12.97 4.54 7.71
C TYR A 122 -13.81 5.48 8.60
N LEU A 123 -13.14 6.41 9.27
CA LEU A 123 -13.78 7.25 10.30
C LEU A 123 -14.90 8.17 9.78
N PRO A 124 -14.88 8.69 8.53
CA PRO A 124 -16.03 9.41 7.99
C PRO A 124 -17.32 8.58 7.88
N GLN A 125 -17.30 7.25 8.03
CA GLN A 125 -18.53 6.46 8.14
C GLN A 125 -18.85 6.06 9.58
N VAL A 126 -17.83 5.71 10.38
CA VAL A 126 -18.06 5.01 11.66
C VAL A 126 -17.86 5.87 12.91
N ALA A 127 -17.25 7.06 12.78
CA ALA A 127 -16.96 7.88 13.96
C ALA A 127 -18.22 8.32 14.71
N GLY A 128 -19.38 8.31 14.04
CA GLY A 128 -20.68 8.63 14.63
C GLY A 128 -21.22 7.57 15.59
N ASP A 129 -20.64 6.37 15.57
CA ASP A 129 -21.03 5.25 16.44
C ASP A 129 -20.46 5.39 17.87
N PHE A 130 -19.54 6.34 18.07
CA PHE A 130 -18.84 6.54 19.33
C PHE A 130 -19.14 7.92 19.93
N THR A 131 -19.28 7.96 21.25
CA THR A 131 -19.38 9.22 22.00
C THR A 131 -18.02 9.93 22.09
N ALA A 132 -18.01 11.24 22.39
CA ALA A 132 -16.75 11.98 22.55
C ALA A 132 -15.82 11.38 23.64
N PRO A 133 -16.34 10.95 24.82
CA PRO A 133 -15.56 10.20 25.80
C PRO A 133 -14.94 8.90 25.28
N GLU A 134 -15.69 8.14 24.47
CA GLU A 134 -15.18 6.89 23.88
C GLU A 134 -14.09 7.18 22.83
N LEU A 135 -14.31 8.17 21.96
CA LEU A 135 -13.29 8.62 21.01
C LEU A 135 -12.03 9.10 21.73
N PHE A 136 -12.18 9.87 22.82
CA PHE A 136 -11.04 10.27 23.66
C PHE A 136 -10.29 9.06 24.19
N TRP A 137 -10.98 8.07 24.76
CA TRP A 137 -10.35 6.88 25.32
C TRP A 137 -9.55 6.12 24.24
N ILE A 138 -10.17 5.92 23.08
CA ILE A 138 -9.57 5.24 21.94
C ILE A 138 -8.32 6.00 21.46
N ILE A 139 -8.39 7.31 21.28
CA ILE A 139 -7.27 8.13 20.80
C ILE A 139 -6.14 8.18 21.83
N LYS A 140 -6.47 8.35 23.12
CA LYS A 140 -5.48 8.43 24.20
C LYS A 140 -4.70 7.15 24.35
N HIS A 141 -5.37 5.99 24.29
CA HIS A 141 -4.76 4.71 24.63
C HIS A 141 -4.46 3.80 23.44
N GLY A 142 -4.93 4.16 22.25
CA GLY A 142 -4.81 3.33 21.06
C GLY A 142 -5.57 2.01 21.23
N VAL A 143 -5.20 1.01 20.43
CA VAL A 143 -5.78 -0.33 20.52
C VAL A 143 -4.66 -1.36 20.60
N LYS A 144 -4.54 -2.01 21.77
CA LYS A 144 -3.54 -3.04 22.00
C LYS A 144 -3.70 -4.19 21.01
N TYR A 145 -2.57 -4.77 20.58
CA TYR A 145 -2.51 -5.82 19.55
C TYR A 145 -3.04 -5.39 18.18
N SER A 146 -2.93 -4.08 17.89
CA SER A 146 -3.18 -3.52 16.58
C SER A 146 -2.08 -2.52 16.21
N ALA A 147 -2.12 -2.02 14.98
CA ALA A 147 -1.25 -0.94 14.52
C ALA A 147 -1.70 0.46 15.00
N MET A 148 -2.78 0.58 15.79
CA MET A 148 -3.27 1.86 16.33
C MET A 148 -2.50 2.23 17.62
N PRO A 149 -1.55 3.18 17.57
CA PRO A 149 -0.74 3.52 18.73
C PRO A 149 -1.55 4.31 19.76
N ALA A 150 -1.09 4.29 21.01
CA ALA A 150 -1.53 5.24 22.03
C ALA A 150 -1.03 6.65 21.70
N TRP A 151 -1.71 7.66 22.23
CA TRP A 151 -1.21 9.02 22.20
C TRP A 151 0.16 9.08 22.89
N PRO A 152 1.19 9.69 22.28
CA PRO A 152 2.56 9.62 22.81
C PRO A 152 2.72 10.35 24.15
N VAL A 153 1.83 11.29 24.49
CA VAL A 153 1.93 12.16 25.67
C VAL A 153 0.70 12.00 26.57
N GLN A 154 0.74 11.04 27.50
CA GLN A 154 -0.43 10.63 28.28
C GLN A 154 -1.01 11.67 29.26
N ASN A 155 -0.28 12.77 29.52
CA ASN A 155 -0.69 13.86 30.41
C ASN A 155 -1.20 15.12 29.69
N ARG A 156 -1.48 15.04 28.38
CA ARG A 156 -1.97 16.16 27.56
C ARG A 156 -3.36 15.90 26.99
N ASP A 157 -4.31 15.81 27.90
CA ASP A 157 -5.71 15.47 27.59
C ASP A 157 -6.38 16.53 26.71
N ASP A 158 -5.93 17.78 26.79
CA ASP A 158 -6.40 18.88 25.94
C ASP A 158 -6.18 18.62 24.44
N GLU A 159 -5.10 17.90 24.08
CA GLU A 159 -4.79 17.56 22.68
C GLU A 159 -5.68 16.42 22.19
N VAL A 160 -5.90 15.43 23.04
CA VAL A 160 -6.78 14.29 22.73
C VAL A 160 -8.23 14.74 22.59
N TRP A 161 -8.70 15.66 23.44
CA TRP A 161 -10.04 16.23 23.33
C TRP A 161 -10.23 17.03 22.03
N ALA A 162 -9.19 17.71 21.54
CA ALA A 162 -9.25 18.37 20.24
C ALA A 162 -9.50 17.37 19.09
N LEU A 163 -8.81 16.23 19.12
CA LEU A 163 -9.03 15.16 18.14
C LEU A 163 -10.41 14.52 18.28
N ALA A 164 -10.85 14.22 19.50
CA ALA A 164 -12.18 13.66 19.74
C ALA A 164 -13.30 14.60 19.27
N ALA A 165 -13.15 15.91 19.52
CA ALA A 165 -14.05 16.95 19.01
C ALA A 165 -14.14 16.93 17.49
N PHE A 166 -13.00 16.87 16.80
CA PHE A 166 -12.95 16.86 15.34
C PHE A 166 -13.48 15.55 14.74
N VAL A 167 -13.03 14.39 15.23
CA VAL A 167 -13.39 13.07 14.69
C VAL A 167 -14.90 12.84 14.75
N LYS A 168 -15.56 13.31 15.80
CA LYS A 168 -17.03 13.24 15.93
C LYS A 168 -17.78 14.00 14.82
N GLN A 169 -17.17 15.00 14.20
CA GLN A 169 -17.76 15.77 13.11
C GLN A 169 -17.58 15.11 11.73
N LEU A 170 -16.61 14.21 11.57
CA LEU A 170 -16.26 13.60 10.28
C LEU A 170 -17.45 13.01 9.52
N PRO A 171 -18.41 12.29 10.14
CA PRO A 171 -19.51 11.65 9.40
C PRO A 171 -20.47 12.60 8.72
N ARG A 172 -20.47 13.88 9.09
CA ARG A 172 -21.36 14.91 8.53
C ARG A 172 -20.58 15.97 7.74
N MET A 173 -19.27 15.80 7.59
CA MET A 173 -18.39 16.81 7.02
C MET A 173 -18.21 16.59 5.52
N SER A 174 -18.39 17.65 4.72
CA SER A 174 -18.03 17.61 3.31
C SER A 174 -16.52 17.73 3.11
N ALA A 175 -16.02 17.28 1.95
CA ALA A 175 -14.60 17.44 1.60
C ALA A 175 -14.18 18.93 1.60
N ASP A 176 -15.05 19.84 1.15
CA ASP A 176 -14.77 21.28 1.12
C ASP A 176 -14.64 21.86 2.53
N ARG A 177 -15.53 21.45 3.44
CA ARG A 177 -15.47 21.89 4.82
C ARG A 177 -14.21 21.37 5.51
N TYR A 178 -13.83 20.12 5.23
CA TYR A 178 -12.58 19.54 5.72
C TYR A 178 -11.38 20.39 5.30
N ARG A 179 -11.29 20.77 4.02
CA ARG A 179 -10.19 21.61 3.49
C ARG A 179 -10.08 22.96 4.19
N GLN A 180 -11.21 23.63 4.41
CA GLN A 180 -11.23 24.91 5.12
C GLN A 180 -10.67 24.78 6.55
N LEU A 181 -10.95 23.67 7.24
CA LEU A 181 -10.49 23.45 8.61
C LEU A 181 -8.99 23.18 8.70
N VAL A 182 -8.40 22.50 7.70
CA VAL A 182 -6.98 22.10 7.74
C VAL A 182 -6.02 23.13 7.16
N GLY A 183 -6.52 24.19 6.51
CA GLY A 183 -5.68 25.29 6.01
C GLY A 183 -6.08 25.90 4.66
N GLY A 184 -7.33 25.80 4.21
CA GLY A 184 -7.79 26.47 2.99
C GLY A 184 -7.56 27.99 3.05
N ASP A 185 -6.85 28.50 2.04
CA ASP A 185 -6.54 29.92 1.75
C ASP A 185 -5.76 30.70 2.83
N LEU A 186 -4.57 30.22 3.19
CA LEU A 186 -3.57 31.09 3.83
C LEU A 186 -2.91 32.03 2.80
N PRO A 187 -2.85 33.35 3.03
CA PRO A 187 -2.16 34.27 2.11
C PRO A 187 -0.69 33.89 1.96
N GLY A 188 -0.25 33.65 0.72
CA GLY A 188 1.14 33.28 0.40
C GLY A 188 1.36 31.80 0.01
N ALA A 189 0.32 30.98 -0.08
CA ALA A 189 0.41 29.64 -0.68
C ALA A 189 0.68 29.71 -2.21
N LEU A 190 1.43 28.74 -2.74
CA LEU A 190 1.72 28.61 -4.17
C LEU A 190 0.40 28.57 -5.00
N PRO A 191 0.42 29.04 -6.26
CA PRO A 191 -0.78 29.07 -7.09
C PRO A 191 -1.38 27.65 -7.25
N PRO A 192 -2.69 27.49 -7.05
CA PRO A 192 -3.35 26.20 -7.14
C PRO A 192 -3.34 25.68 -8.59
N PHE A 193 -3.04 24.40 -8.78
CA PHE A 193 -3.32 23.72 -10.05
C PHE A 193 -4.85 23.56 -10.23
N PRO A 194 -5.37 23.65 -11.47
CA PRO A 194 -6.82 23.71 -11.70
C PRO A 194 -7.55 22.41 -11.31
N PRO A 195 -8.75 22.51 -10.71
CA PRO A 195 -9.49 21.36 -10.18
C PRO A 195 -10.04 20.44 -11.29
N GLY A 196 -9.83 19.14 -11.14
CA GLY A 196 -10.35 18.10 -12.05
C GLY A 196 -11.56 17.39 -11.45
N GLN A 197 -12.57 17.10 -12.27
CA GLN A 197 -13.79 16.38 -11.86
C GLN A 197 -13.48 14.94 -11.41
N VAL A 198 -14.05 14.54 -10.27
CA VAL A 198 -13.95 13.20 -9.68
C VAL A 198 -14.87 12.23 -10.44
N ARG A 199 -14.33 11.10 -10.92
CA ARG A 199 -15.13 9.96 -11.42
C ARG A 199 -14.58 8.63 -10.86
N PRO A 200 -15.42 7.75 -10.29
CA PRO A 200 -14.99 6.46 -9.78
C PRO A 200 -14.49 5.53 -10.91
N ILE A 201 -13.32 4.91 -10.71
CA ILE A 201 -12.85 3.77 -11.51
C ILE A 201 -12.96 2.52 -10.62
N PRO A 202 -13.55 1.41 -11.07
CA PRO A 202 -13.69 0.20 -10.24
C PRO A 202 -12.32 -0.48 -9.99
N TYR A 203 -11.97 -0.65 -8.72
CA TYR A 203 -10.83 -1.47 -8.23
C TYR A 203 -11.21 -2.96 -8.23
N ARG A 204 -10.37 -3.82 -8.84
CA ARG A 204 -10.47 -5.29 -8.74
C ARG A 204 -9.24 -5.82 -7.99
N PRO A 205 -9.37 -6.26 -6.73
CA PRO A 205 -8.35 -7.07 -6.10
C PRO A 205 -8.69 -8.55 -6.24
N ASP A 206 -7.72 -9.34 -6.66
CA ASP A 206 -7.65 -10.78 -6.40
C ASP A 206 -7.10 -11.01 -4.98
N ILE A 207 -7.63 -10.26 -4.00
CA ILE A 207 -7.29 -10.39 -2.57
C ILE A 207 -8.53 -10.95 -1.91
N ASP A 208 -8.39 -12.10 -1.26
CA ASP A 208 -9.44 -12.75 -0.47
C ASP A 208 -9.73 -11.89 0.77
N THR A 209 -10.50 -10.81 0.59
CA THR A 209 -11.00 -9.98 1.68
C THR A 209 -12.20 -10.68 2.30
N PRO A 210 -12.19 -10.96 3.61
CA PRO A 210 -13.38 -11.42 4.32
C PRO A 210 -14.57 -10.48 4.09
N ASP A 211 -15.77 -11.02 4.23
CA ASP A 211 -17.05 -10.37 3.93
C ASP A 211 -17.11 -8.90 4.40
N ALA A 212 -17.39 -8.00 3.45
CA ALA A 212 -17.53 -6.56 3.66
C ALA A 212 -18.68 -6.19 4.61
N SER A 213 -19.55 -7.14 4.97
CA SER A 213 -20.63 -6.94 5.93
C SER A 213 -20.15 -6.82 7.38
N GLU A 214 -18.95 -7.32 7.73
CA GLU A 214 -18.44 -7.34 9.10
C GLU A 214 -17.47 -6.17 9.42
N GLN A 215 -16.92 -5.50 8.41
CA GLN A 215 -16.03 -4.34 8.56
C GLN A 215 -16.51 -3.22 7.64
N ARG A 216 -16.95 -2.08 8.21
CA ARG A 216 -17.35 -0.88 7.46
C ARG A 216 -16.12 -0.19 6.86
N ILE A 217 -15.59 -0.81 5.81
CA ILE A 217 -14.41 -0.38 5.07
C ILE A 217 -14.87 0.35 3.81
N GLU A 218 -14.22 1.47 3.49
CA GLU A 218 -14.37 2.08 2.17
C GLU A 218 -13.13 1.69 1.35
N ARG A 219 -13.36 0.86 0.31
CA ARG A 219 -12.33 0.47 -0.67
C ARG A 219 -11.68 1.75 -1.24
N PRO A 220 -10.42 1.72 -1.72
CA PRO A 220 -9.76 2.91 -2.22
C PRO A 220 -10.60 3.47 -3.37
N VAL A 221 -11.32 4.57 -3.11
CA VAL A 221 -11.90 5.39 -4.15
C VAL A 221 -10.74 6.24 -4.65
N TYR A 222 -10.36 6.06 -5.91
CA TYR A 222 -9.36 6.89 -6.55
C TYR A 222 -9.70 8.36 -6.40
N GLY A 223 -8.70 9.15 -6.02
CA GLY A 223 -8.79 10.60 -5.99
C GLY A 223 -9.09 11.15 -4.61
N PHE A 224 -8.12 11.89 -4.09
CA PHE A 224 -8.39 12.96 -3.16
C PHE A 224 -9.25 13.99 -3.91
N GLY A 225 -10.40 14.40 -3.37
CA GLY A 225 -10.80 15.81 -3.57
C GLY A 225 -9.65 16.71 -3.11
N ASP A 226 -9.53 17.91 -3.68
CA ASP A 226 -8.53 19.01 -3.55
C ASP A 226 -7.66 19.18 -2.25
N ALA A 227 -7.79 18.37 -1.21
CA ALA A 227 -6.91 18.30 -0.04
C ALA A 227 -5.47 17.80 -0.36
N GLY A 228 -5.15 17.55 -1.64
CA GLY A 228 -3.82 17.24 -2.14
C GLY A 228 -3.17 18.39 -2.94
N ALA A 229 -3.51 19.64 -2.61
CA ALA A 229 -2.96 20.84 -3.24
C ALA A 229 -1.54 21.24 -2.74
N ASP A 230 -0.83 20.36 -2.05
CA ASP A 230 0.49 20.67 -1.49
C ASP A 230 1.63 20.31 -2.46
N ALA A 231 2.64 21.18 -2.53
CA ALA A 231 3.95 20.95 -3.13
C ALA A 231 4.64 19.64 -2.66
N GLY A 232 4.11 18.98 -1.61
CA GLY A 232 4.55 17.69 -1.09
C GLY A 232 4.32 16.49 -2.03
N VAL A 233 3.34 16.52 -2.94
CA VAL A 233 3.10 15.39 -3.86
C VAL A 233 4.30 15.18 -4.79
N GLY A 234 4.86 16.27 -5.33
CA GLY A 234 6.09 16.22 -6.13
C GLY A 234 7.31 15.78 -5.30
N GLN A 235 7.40 16.20 -4.04
CA GLN A 235 8.50 15.78 -3.15
C GLN A 235 8.52 14.27 -2.90
N GLY A 236 7.35 13.63 -2.81
CA GLY A 236 7.25 12.17 -2.70
C GLY A 236 7.85 11.44 -3.90
N CYS A 237 7.65 11.96 -5.12
CA CYS A 237 8.24 11.38 -6.33
C CYS A 237 9.75 11.60 -6.39
N ILE A 238 10.23 12.80 -6.04
CA ILE A 238 11.66 13.17 -6.05
C ILE A 238 12.49 12.31 -5.09
N ALA A 239 11.89 11.91 -3.95
CA ALA A 239 12.55 11.05 -2.97
C ALA A 239 13.03 9.70 -3.56
N CYS A 240 12.39 9.22 -4.63
CA CYS A 240 12.73 7.94 -5.27
C CYS A 240 13.26 8.14 -6.70
N HIS A 241 12.56 8.92 -7.52
CA HIS A 241 12.84 9.06 -8.96
C HIS A 241 13.75 10.24 -9.32
N GLY A 242 14.07 11.09 -8.36
CA GLY A 242 14.84 12.32 -8.60
C GLY A 242 13.98 13.45 -9.16
N VAL A 243 14.56 14.65 -9.17
CA VAL A 243 13.92 15.87 -9.71
C VAL A 243 13.75 15.76 -11.22
N ASP A 244 14.77 15.26 -11.90
CA ASP A 244 14.77 15.06 -13.34
C ASP A 244 14.12 13.73 -13.78
N GLY A 245 13.70 12.88 -12.84
CA GLY A 245 13.09 11.59 -13.13
C GLY A 245 14.07 10.54 -13.65
N ALA A 246 15.39 10.79 -13.61
CA ALA A 246 16.41 9.87 -14.10
C ALA A 246 16.64 8.66 -13.17
N GLY A 247 15.98 8.63 -12.01
CA GLY A 247 16.19 7.62 -10.96
C GLY A 247 17.32 8.03 -10.01
N ARG A 248 17.94 7.03 -9.38
CA ARG A 248 19.09 7.21 -8.48
C ARG A 248 20.22 6.22 -8.82
N PRO A 249 21.49 6.58 -8.52
CA PRO A 249 22.62 5.68 -8.72
C PRO A 249 22.41 4.32 -8.06
N GLY A 250 22.94 3.26 -8.66
CA GLY A 250 22.88 1.91 -8.12
C GLY A 250 21.57 1.16 -8.39
N GLY A 251 20.55 1.84 -8.93
CA GLY A 251 19.46 1.18 -9.63
C GLY A 251 18.24 0.73 -8.86
N ALA A 252 18.03 1.30 -7.68
CA ALA A 252 16.85 1.03 -6.86
C ALA A 252 15.55 1.56 -7.48
N PHE A 253 15.61 2.61 -8.31
CA PHE A 253 14.44 3.28 -8.87
C PHE A 253 14.57 3.48 -10.38
N PRO A 254 13.49 3.26 -11.16
CA PRO A 254 13.55 3.41 -12.60
C PRO A 254 13.67 4.88 -13.01
N ASN A 255 14.31 5.07 -14.16
CA ASN A 255 14.30 6.30 -14.93
C ASN A 255 12.94 6.44 -15.63
N ILE A 256 12.09 7.30 -15.06
CA ILE A 256 10.75 7.59 -15.57
C ILE A 256 10.78 8.72 -16.60
N ALA A 257 11.87 9.48 -16.68
CA ALA A 257 12.04 10.52 -17.69
C ALA A 257 12.08 9.94 -19.11
N LEU A 258 12.39 8.65 -19.29
CA LEU A 258 12.36 7.99 -20.61
C LEU A 258 10.95 7.80 -21.18
N LEU A 259 9.94 7.85 -20.33
CA LEU A 259 8.57 7.55 -20.70
C LEU A 259 7.87 8.76 -21.32
N THR A 260 6.86 8.49 -22.12
CA THR A 260 5.92 9.51 -22.61
C THR A 260 4.91 9.88 -21.53
N GLU A 261 4.23 11.02 -21.70
CA GLU A 261 3.13 11.42 -20.81
C GLU A 261 2.08 10.31 -20.70
N GLN A 262 1.65 9.76 -21.85
CA GLN A 262 0.66 8.68 -21.88
C GLN A 262 1.14 7.43 -21.13
N GLN A 263 2.42 7.07 -21.24
CA GLN A 263 2.98 5.91 -20.55
C GLN A 263 3.07 6.11 -19.04
N ILE A 264 3.44 7.31 -18.58
CA ILE A 264 3.48 7.64 -17.16
C ILE A 264 2.07 7.64 -16.60
N ALA A 265 1.13 8.32 -17.27
CA ALA A 265 -0.26 8.37 -16.86
C ALA A 265 -0.88 6.95 -16.81
N GLY A 266 -0.66 6.13 -17.84
CA GLY A 266 -1.13 4.76 -17.90
C GLY A 266 -0.50 3.87 -16.81
N ALA A 267 0.79 4.02 -16.53
CA ALA A 267 1.45 3.29 -15.45
C ALA A 267 0.89 3.66 -14.07
N LEU A 268 0.78 4.96 -13.76
CA LEU A 268 0.22 5.44 -12.50
C LEU A 268 -1.24 5.02 -12.34
N THR A 269 -2.03 5.11 -13.41
CA THR A 269 -3.43 4.66 -13.41
C THR A 269 -3.52 3.15 -13.20
N GLY A 270 -2.65 2.36 -13.83
CA GLY A 270 -2.60 0.91 -13.65
C GLY A 270 -2.18 0.50 -12.23
N TYR A 271 -1.21 1.21 -11.64
CA TYR A 271 -0.83 0.98 -10.23
C TYR A 271 -1.96 1.35 -9.29
N ALA A 272 -2.57 2.53 -9.48
CA ALA A 272 -3.71 2.95 -8.72
C ALA A 272 -4.81 1.89 -8.82
N SER A 273 -5.24 1.52 -10.03
CA SER A 273 -6.35 0.60 -10.31
C SER A 273 -6.17 -0.85 -9.86
N GLY A 274 -4.94 -1.24 -9.48
CA GLY A 274 -4.59 -2.64 -9.24
C GLY A 274 -4.29 -3.44 -10.50
N ALA A 275 -4.58 -2.91 -11.71
CA ALA A 275 -4.28 -3.58 -12.98
C ALA A 275 -2.78 -3.79 -13.21
N ARG A 276 -1.93 -3.04 -12.49
CA ARG A 276 -0.49 -3.25 -12.44
C ARG A 276 -0.04 -3.37 -10.98
N SER A 277 0.56 -4.51 -10.64
CA SER A 277 0.99 -4.79 -9.27
C SER A 277 2.35 -4.16 -8.94
N SER A 278 2.47 -3.54 -7.76
CA SER A 278 3.71 -3.06 -7.16
C SER A 278 3.47 -2.60 -5.72
N GLY A 279 4.08 -3.26 -4.73
CA GLY A 279 3.93 -2.84 -3.33
C GLY A 279 4.37 -1.39 -3.07
N PHE A 280 5.39 -0.91 -3.78
CA PHE A 280 5.86 0.48 -3.68
C PHE A 280 4.97 1.46 -4.45
N MET A 281 4.81 1.23 -5.76
CA MET A 281 4.13 2.21 -6.61
C MET A 281 2.62 2.21 -6.45
N GLN A 282 1.99 1.11 -6.03
CA GLN A 282 0.56 1.13 -5.70
C GLN A 282 0.31 1.99 -4.46
N ALA A 283 1.12 1.84 -3.40
CA ALA A 283 1.02 2.68 -2.20
C ALA A 283 1.18 4.17 -2.52
N VAL A 284 2.00 4.53 -3.51
CA VAL A 284 2.11 5.92 -3.98
C VAL A 284 0.91 6.30 -4.86
N ALA A 285 0.61 5.52 -5.89
CA ALA A 285 -0.36 5.88 -6.93
C ALA A 285 -1.82 5.88 -6.46
N THR A 286 -2.18 5.06 -5.47
CA THR A 286 -3.53 5.07 -4.89
C THR A 286 -3.84 6.36 -4.16
N ASN A 287 -2.82 7.16 -3.85
CA ASN A 287 -2.97 8.48 -3.25
C ASN A 287 -3.08 9.63 -4.28
N LEU A 288 -3.06 9.34 -5.59
CA LEU A 288 -3.08 10.36 -6.63
C LEU A 288 -4.48 10.53 -7.26
N THR A 289 -4.84 11.77 -7.60
CA THR A 289 -6.01 12.08 -8.43
C THR A 289 -5.71 11.90 -9.92
N PRO A 290 -6.72 11.72 -10.79
CA PRO A 290 -6.51 11.74 -12.24
C PRO A 290 -5.82 13.01 -12.74
N ALA A 291 -6.13 14.18 -12.16
CA ALA A 291 -5.50 15.45 -12.52
C ALA A 291 -4.03 15.51 -12.07
N GLN A 292 -3.71 15.01 -10.88
CA GLN A 292 -2.32 14.90 -10.39
C GLN A 292 -1.52 13.89 -11.23
N ILE A 293 -2.11 12.75 -11.60
CA ILE A 293 -1.52 11.78 -12.52
C ILE A 293 -1.18 12.47 -13.85
N ALA A 294 -2.12 13.21 -14.42
CA ALA A 294 -1.88 13.95 -15.66
C ALA A 294 -0.81 15.04 -15.50
N GLY A 295 -0.80 15.78 -14.38
CA GLY A 295 0.21 16.80 -14.07
C GLY A 295 1.62 16.23 -13.91
N LEU A 296 1.76 15.16 -13.14
CA LEU A 296 3.03 14.44 -12.93
C LEU A 296 3.52 13.80 -14.24
N ALA A 297 2.60 13.24 -15.02
CA ALA A 297 2.91 12.69 -16.33
C ALA A 297 3.46 13.75 -17.28
N ARG A 298 2.82 14.93 -17.37
CA ARG A 298 3.33 16.08 -18.13
C ARG A 298 4.70 16.51 -17.64
N TYR A 299 4.87 16.66 -16.33
CA TYR A 299 6.12 17.13 -15.74
C TYR A 299 7.30 16.20 -16.05
N TYR A 300 7.16 14.90 -15.76
CA TYR A 300 8.25 13.95 -15.96
C TYR A 300 8.50 13.63 -17.44
N ALA A 301 7.47 13.65 -18.28
CA ALA A 301 7.63 13.49 -19.72
C ALA A 301 8.41 14.65 -20.37
N ALA A 302 8.30 15.87 -19.81
CA ALA A 302 9.02 17.05 -20.27
C ALA A 302 10.49 17.12 -19.79
N GLN A 303 10.92 16.22 -18.89
CA GLN A 303 12.30 16.23 -18.40
C GLN A 303 13.30 15.82 -19.50
N PRO A 304 14.54 16.35 -19.45
CA PRO A 304 15.60 15.95 -20.37
C PRO A 304 15.83 14.43 -20.33
N LYS A 305 15.81 13.79 -21.50
CA LYS A 305 16.07 12.35 -21.61
C LYS A 305 17.55 12.09 -21.36
N ARG A 306 17.88 11.59 -20.17
CA ARG A 306 19.24 11.23 -19.76
C ARG A 306 19.31 9.75 -19.39
N GLN A 307 20.51 9.20 -19.45
CA GLN A 307 20.76 7.87 -18.89
C GLN A 307 20.63 7.93 -17.36
N ALA A 308 20.15 6.84 -16.75
CA ALA A 308 20.04 6.74 -15.31
C ALA A 308 21.40 6.88 -14.60
N GLU A 309 22.43 6.24 -15.16
CA GLU A 309 23.82 6.36 -14.73
C GLU A 309 24.76 5.98 -15.89
N PRO A 310 25.95 6.62 -16.01
CA PRO A 310 26.98 6.15 -16.93
C PRO A 310 27.41 4.73 -16.58
N LEU A 311 27.46 3.85 -17.58
CA LEU A 311 27.77 2.44 -17.37
C LEU A 311 28.67 1.91 -18.49
N ALA A 312 29.71 1.18 -18.11
CA ALA A 312 30.60 0.47 -19.02
C ALA A 312 30.55 -1.05 -18.72
N PRO A 313 29.62 -1.80 -19.33
CA PRO A 313 29.53 -3.24 -19.12
C PRO A 313 30.76 -3.98 -19.65
N PRO A 314 31.12 -5.15 -19.09
CA PRO A 314 32.14 -6.03 -19.66
C PRO A 314 31.87 -6.31 -21.14
N ALA A 315 32.92 -6.34 -21.96
CA ALA A 315 32.79 -6.44 -23.42
C ALA A 315 31.97 -7.66 -23.86
N GLU A 316 32.16 -8.80 -23.19
CA GLU A 316 31.42 -10.04 -23.46
C GLU A 316 29.91 -9.88 -23.19
N LEU A 317 29.52 -9.33 -22.04
CA LEU A 317 28.10 -9.10 -21.71
C LEU A 317 27.48 -8.03 -22.61
N ARG A 318 28.25 -7.00 -22.99
CA ARG A 318 27.80 -5.99 -23.95
C ARG A 318 27.55 -6.59 -25.33
N ALA A 319 28.43 -7.48 -25.79
CA ALA A 319 28.28 -8.19 -27.07
C ALA A 319 27.09 -9.15 -27.05
N LEU A 320 26.96 -9.97 -26.00
CA LEU A 320 25.83 -10.88 -25.82
C LEU A 320 24.49 -10.11 -25.79
N GLY A 321 24.42 -9.03 -25.00
CA GLY A 321 23.23 -8.20 -24.90
C GLY A 321 22.88 -7.52 -26.22
N ALA A 322 23.88 -7.06 -26.98
CA ALA A 322 23.68 -6.49 -28.31
C ALA A 322 23.08 -7.51 -29.29
N THR A 323 23.61 -8.75 -29.32
CA THR A 323 23.12 -9.84 -30.18
C THR A 323 21.66 -10.15 -29.90
N ILE A 324 21.29 -10.32 -28.64
CA ILE A 324 19.90 -10.63 -28.25
C ILE A 324 18.99 -9.43 -28.55
N ALA A 325 19.43 -8.21 -28.25
CA ALA A 325 18.67 -7.01 -28.52
C ALA A 325 18.39 -6.80 -30.02
N SER A 326 19.36 -7.07 -30.90
CA SER A 326 19.24 -6.82 -32.33
C SER A 326 18.59 -7.96 -33.10
N ARG A 327 18.92 -9.21 -32.76
CA ARG A 327 18.58 -10.41 -33.54
C ARG A 327 17.62 -11.35 -32.80
N GLY A 328 17.64 -11.35 -31.47
CA GLY A 328 16.98 -12.39 -30.69
C GLY A 328 17.60 -13.78 -30.94
N ASP A 329 16.81 -14.82 -30.71
CA ASP A 329 17.15 -16.21 -30.99
C ASP A 329 15.88 -16.98 -31.40
N ALA A 330 15.64 -17.07 -32.70
CA ALA A 330 14.44 -17.72 -33.24
C ALA A 330 14.34 -19.20 -32.89
N ALA A 331 15.47 -19.91 -32.70
CA ALA A 331 15.47 -21.33 -32.36
C ALA A 331 14.95 -21.56 -30.93
N ARG A 332 15.07 -20.56 -30.06
CA ARG A 332 14.53 -20.55 -28.69
C ARG A 332 13.29 -19.66 -28.55
N GLU A 333 12.69 -19.22 -29.65
CA GLU A 333 11.53 -18.32 -29.65
C GLU A 333 11.77 -17.03 -28.84
N VAL A 334 12.99 -16.48 -28.92
CA VAL A 334 13.35 -15.19 -28.34
C VAL A 334 13.30 -14.12 -29.42
N ASP A 335 12.29 -13.25 -29.37
CA ASP A 335 12.19 -12.13 -30.31
C ASP A 335 13.26 -11.06 -30.07
N ALA A 336 13.70 -10.41 -31.15
CA ALA A 336 14.63 -9.28 -31.07
C ALA A 336 13.97 -8.11 -30.31
N CYS A 337 14.56 -7.67 -29.20
CA CYS A 337 14.01 -6.59 -28.37
C CYS A 337 13.84 -5.29 -29.18
N ALA A 338 14.78 -5.00 -30.09
CA ALA A 338 14.76 -3.83 -30.96
C ALA A 338 13.62 -3.84 -32.01
N SER A 339 12.87 -4.93 -32.17
CA SER A 339 11.68 -4.95 -33.03
C SER A 339 10.52 -4.12 -32.46
N CYS A 340 10.51 -3.88 -31.14
CA CYS A 340 9.49 -3.09 -30.45
C CYS A 340 10.07 -1.92 -29.64
N HIS A 341 11.27 -2.08 -29.05
CA HIS A 341 11.84 -1.10 -28.11
C HIS A 341 12.90 -0.16 -28.71
N GLU A 342 13.12 -0.21 -30.02
CA GLU A 342 13.96 0.76 -30.72
C GLU A 342 13.33 2.16 -30.67
N TYR A 343 14.13 3.23 -30.63
CA TYR A 343 13.63 4.59 -30.34
C TYR A 343 12.49 5.03 -31.28
N ILE A 344 12.62 4.84 -32.59
CA ILE A 344 11.61 5.24 -33.57
C ILE A 344 10.37 4.33 -33.43
N VAL A 345 10.59 3.01 -33.45
CA VAL A 345 9.49 2.03 -33.37
C VAL A 345 8.72 2.12 -32.05
N ALA A 346 9.42 2.39 -30.95
CA ALA A 346 8.83 2.52 -29.63
C ALA A 346 7.91 3.74 -29.56
N VAL A 347 8.32 4.86 -30.16
CA VAL A 347 7.48 6.05 -30.27
C VAL A 347 6.26 5.78 -31.13
N GLU A 348 6.42 5.16 -32.30
CA GLU A 348 5.32 4.89 -33.25
C GLU A 348 4.28 3.90 -32.70
N LYS A 349 4.74 2.81 -32.04
CA LYS A 349 3.88 1.74 -31.52
C LYS A 349 3.52 1.91 -30.05
N ALA A 350 3.83 3.06 -29.46
CA ALA A 350 3.63 3.38 -28.05
C ALA A 350 4.31 2.42 -27.04
N TYR A 351 5.35 1.68 -27.45
CA TYR A 351 6.18 0.90 -26.53
C TYR A 351 7.12 1.82 -25.73
N PRO A 352 7.49 1.44 -24.49
CA PRO A 352 8.43 2.24 -23.72
C PRO A 352 9.82 2.16 -24.35
N ASN A 353 10.47 3.31 -24.47
CA ASN A 353 11.90 3.36 -24.72
C ASN A 353 12.66 2.87 -23.48
N ILE A 354 13.60 1.95 -23.69
CA ILE A 354 14.40 1.32 -22.62
C ILE A 354 15.89 1.68 -22.67
N ASN A 355 16.33 2.44 -23.68
CA ASN A 355 17.70 2.95 -23.72
C ASN A 355 17.94 3.92 -22.55
N GLY A 356 19.03 3.74 -21.82
CA GLY A 356 19.39 4.58 -20.68
C GLY A 356 18.56 4.31 -19.42
N GLN A 357 17.75 3.25 -19.41
CA GLN A 357 17.03 2.79 -18.23
C GLN A 357 18.03 2.16 -17.24
N ASN A 358 17.65 2.07 -15.96
CA ASN A 358 18.50 1.41 -15.00
C ASN A 358 18.59 -0.12 -15.23
N TRP A 359 19.80 -0.67 -15.19
CA TRP A 359 20.06 -2.09 -15.46
C TRP A 359 19.44 -3.03 -14.41
N ARG A 360 19.46 -2.68 -13.12
CA ARG A 360 18.84 -3.52 -12.07
C ARG A 360 17.33 -3.56 -12.24
N TYR A 361 16.74 -2.38 -12.46
CA TYR A 361 15.32 -2.29 -12.76
C TYR A 361 14.94 -3.17 -13.95
N MET A 362 15.66 -3.05 -15.08
CA MET A 362 15.38 -3.86 -16.27
C MET A 362 15.53 -5.35 -16.03
N ARG A 363 16.61 -5.79 -15.38
CA ARG A 363 16.81 -7.19 -14.99
C ARG A 363 15.63 -7.71 -14.18
N ASP A 364 15.22 -6.97 -13.15
CA ASP A 364 14.14 -7.38 -12.26
C ASP A 364 12.79 -7.41 -13.00
N GLN A 365 12.53 -6.45 -13.90
CA GLN A 365 11.32 -6.46 -14.73
C GLN A 365 11.31 -7.66 -15.70
N LEU A 366 12.42 -7.97 -16.35
CA LEU A 366 12.54 -9.14 -17.23
C LEU A 366 12.33 -10.45 -16.47
N LYS A 367 12.81 -10.56 -15.23
CA LYS A 367 12.54 -11.72 -14.36
C LYS A 367 11.06 -11.82 -13.99
N LEU A 368 10.41 -10.71 -13.66
CA LEU A 368 8.96 -10.66 -13.37
C LEU A 368 8.11 -11.00 -14.60
N PHE A 369 8.51 -10.52 -15.78
CA PHE A 369 7.87 -10.91 -17.04
C PHE A 369 8.08 -12.40 -17.31
N ARG A 370 9.31 -12.92 -17.26
CA ARG A 370 9.62 -14.34 -17.44
C ARG A 370 8.81 -15.26 -16.51
N ALA A 371 8.60 -14.84 -15.27
CA ALA A 371 7.82 -15.59 -14.28
C ALA A 371 6.29 -15.44 -14.43
N GLY A 372 5.80 -14.60 -15.36
CA GLY A 372 4.38 -14.29 -15.51
C GLY A 372 3.77 -13.42 -14.41
N VAL A 373 4.57 -13.00 -13.42
CA VAL A 373 4.12 -12.15 -12.30
C VAL A 373 3.69 -10.77 -12.81
N ARG A 374 4.34 -10.27 -13.86
CA ARG A 374 3.99 -8.99 -14.47
C ARG A 374 3.23 -9.21 -15.79
N GLY A 375 1.92 -8.98 -15.76
CA GLY A 375 1.06 -9.05 -16.95
C GLY A 375 0.61 -10.46 -17.34
N GLY A 376 0.89 -11.49 -16.52
CA GLY A 376 0.45 -12.86 -16.78
C GLY A 376 1.25 -13.60 -17.84
N THR A 377 0.87 -14.87 -18.09
CA THR A 377 1.50 -15.77 -19.07
C THR A 377 0.71 -15.88 -20.39
N GLY A 378 -0.30 -15.02 -20.58
CA GLY A 378 -1.15 -15.01 -21.75
C GLY A 378 -0.39 -14.62 -23.03
N ARG A 379 -0.89 -15.05 -24.20
CA ARG A 379 -0.29 -14.74 -25.51
C ARG A 379 -0.38 -13.25 -25.87
N ASP A 380 -1.25 -12.52 -25.19
CA ASP A 380 -1.44 -11.08 -25.25
C ASP A 380 -0.36 -10.29 -24.50
N ASN A 381 0.49 -10.96 -23.69
CA ASN A 381 1.64 -10.34 -23.04
C ASN A 381 2.93 -10.55 -23.86
N PRO A 382 3.31 -9.61 -24.75
CA PRO A 382 4.50 -9.76 -25.60
C PRO A 382 5.79 -9.82 -24.79
N MET A 383 5.82 -9.22 -23.60
CA MET A 383 7.02 -9.25 -22.75
C MET A 383 7.20 -10.58 -22.02
N TYR A 384 6.12 -11.31 -21.73
CA TYR A 384 6.24 -12.71 -21.27
C TYR A 384 6.87 -13.57 -22.38
N ALA A 385 6.36 -13.47 -23.61
CA ALA A 385 6.89 -14.20 -24.75
C ALA A 385 8.39 -13.89 -25.00
N ALA A 386 8.77 -12.62 -24.97
CA ALA A 386 10.16 -12.20 -25.18
C ALA A 386 11.12 -12.66 -24.05
N ALA A 387 10.64 -12.80 -22.81
CA ALA A 387 11.49 -13.08 -21.65
C ALA A 387 11.51 -14.56 -21.23
N ARG A 388 10.50 -15.36 -21.59
CA ARG A 388 10.29 -16.72 -21.04
C ARG A 388 11.44 -17.70 -21.30
N HIS A 389 12.22 -17.51 -22.37
CA HIS A 389 13.34 -18.38 -22.76
C HIS A 389 14.72 -17.75 -22.54
N LEU A 390 14.79 -16.56 -21.92
CA LEU A 390 16.06 -15.94 -21.55
C LEU A 390 16.63 -16.56 -20.27
N SER A 391 17.91 -16.92 -20.31
CA SER A 391 18.68 -17.27 -19.11
C SER A 391 18.99 -16.03 -18.25
N ASP A 392 19.38 -16.23 -16.99
CA ASP A 392 19.75 -15.12 -16.10
C ASP A 392 20.92 -14.29 -16.65
N ARG A 393 21.90 -14.95 -17.27
CA ARG A 393 23.04 -14.28 -17.90
C ARG A 393 22.61 -13.41 -19.08
N GLU A 394 21.66 -13.87 -19.86
CA GLU A 394 21.12 -13.13 -21.00
C GLU A 394 20.27 -11.94 -20.56
N ILE A 395 19.46 -12.10 -19.51
CA ILE A 395 18.72 -11.00 -18.89
C ILE A 395 19.68 -9.92 -18.40
N ASP A 396 20.73 -10.31 -17.68
CA ASP A 396 21.76 -9.37 -17.20
C ASP A 396 22.46 -8.68 -18.38
N ALA A 397 22.83 -9.42 -19.43
CA ALA A 397 23.48 -8.88 -20.62
C ALA A 397 22.61 -7.84 -21.35
N VAL A 398 21.33 -8.14 -21.60
CA VAL A 398 20.39 -7.23 -22.26
C VAL A 398 20.13 -5.99 -21.40
N ALA A 399 19.98 -6.16 -20.08
CA ALA A 399 19.78 -5.05 -19.16
C ALA A 399 21.00 -4.10 -19.14
N LEU A 400 22.22 -4.65 -19.02
CA LEU A 400 23.45 -3.86 -19.05
C LEU A 400 23.64 -3.17 -20.41
N PHE A 401 23.33 -3.86 -21.51
CA PHE A 401 23.41 -3.30 -22.86
C PHE A 401 22.51 -2.07 -23.01
N TYR A 402 21.21 -2.18 -22.75
CA TYR A 402 20.27 -1.07 -22.88
C TYR A 402 20.55 0.08 -21.88
N ALA A 403 21.02 -0.24 -20.68
CA ALA A 403 21.37 0.78 -19.69
C ALA A 403 22.56 1.64 -20.14
N SER A 404 23.53 1.04 -20.83
CA SER A 404 24.71 1.74 -21.34
C SER A 404 24.44 2.62 -22.57
N ARG A 405 23.25 2.50 -23.19
CA ARG A 405 22.91 3.21 -24.43
C ARG A 405 22.31 4.59 -24.17
N PRO A 406 22.66 5.63 -24.94
CA PRO A 406 21.99 6.93 -24.86
C PRO A 406 20.48 6.79 -25.13
N PRO A 407 19.59 7.54 -24.44
CA PRO A 407 18.14 7.41 -24.62
C PRO A 407 17.66 7.54 -26.06
N ASN A 408 18.32 8.37 -26.86
CA ASN A 408 18.01 8.63 -28.27
C ASN A 408 18.85 7.77 -29.24
N ALA A 409 19.57 6.75 -28.76
CA ALA A 409 20.43 5.94 -29.61
C ALA A 409 19.60 5.13 -30.64
N PRO A 410 19.96 5.19 -31.95
CA PRO A 410 19.26 4.46 -33.01
C PRO A 410 19.48 2.95 -32.86
N ARG A 411 18.66 2.13 -33.53
CA ARG A 411 18.76 0.66 -33.53
C ARG A 411 20.22 0.15 -33.47
N PRO A 412 20.54 -0.80 -32.58
CA PRO A 412 21.83 -1.47 -32.64
C PRO A 412 22.08 -2.02 -34.05
N PRO A 413 23.28 -1.84 -34.63
CA PRO A 413 23.61 -2.50 -35.88
C PRO A 413 23.47 -4.01 -35.70
N LEU A 414 22.97 -4.69 -36.73
CA LEU A 414 23.01 -6.16 -36.76
C LEU A 414 24.48 -6.57 -36.65
N ALA A 415 24.81 -7.43 -35.69
CA ALA A 415 26.15 -8.01 -35.63
C ALA A 415 26.45 -8.63 -37.00
N SER A 416 27.53 -8.18 -37.64
CA SER A 416 28.02 -8.75 -38.90
C SER A 416 28.23 -10.23 -38.67
N GLY A 417 27.52 -11.06 -39.44
CA GLY A 417 27.58 -12.51 -39.31
C GLY A 417 28.97 -13.04 -39.64
N GLU A 418 29.47 -13.94 -38.78
CA GLU A 418 30.23 -15.11 -39.22
C GLU A 418 29.26 -16.28 -39.38
#